data_AF-A0A0D0DGT1-F1
#
_entry.id   AF-A0A0D0DGT1-F1
#
_cell.length_a   1.000
_cell.length_b   1.000
_cell.length_c   1.000
_cell.angle_alpha   90.00
_cell.angle_beta   90.00
_cell.angle_gamma   90.00
#
_symmetry.space_group_name_H-M   'P 1'
#
loop_
_entity.id
_entity.type
_entity.pdbx_description
1 polymer ?
#
loop_
_entity_poly.entity_id
_entity_poly.type
_entity_poly.pdbx_seq_one_letter_code
_entity_poly.pdbx_strand_id
1 'polypeptide(L)'
;KCVGLFASLLAHADNAQQNFSSDAGPTLHLSLPALEDLHKAWDSCAIQSKYSVFSTGLNKGVEKISEYYEQTADSDAYTMVMHNFISVLDPSSKDRHFKKYWGSDLRAETLKHAEKIVSNV
;
A
#
# COMPACT_ATOMS: atom_id res chain seq x y z
N LYS A 1 21.41 21.27 -7.83
CA LYS A 1 21.49 19.81 -8.20
C LYS A 1 20.91 18.90 -7.12
N CYS A 2 21.35 18.96 -5.85
CA CYS A 2 20.85 18.08 -4.78
C CYS A 2 19.38 18.34 -4.39
N VAL A 3 18.98 19.62 -4.25
CA VAL A 3 17.61 20.02 -3.90
C VAL A 3 16.57 19.51 -4.91
N GLY A 4 16.87 19.56 -6.20
CA GLY A 4 15.97 19.05 -7.24
C GLY A 4 15.76 17.54 -7.17
N LEU A 5 16.82 16.78 -6.85
CA LEU A 5 16.73 15.34 -6.64
C LEU A 5 15.91 15.00 -5.39
N PHE A 6 16.11 15.75 -4.31
CA PHE A 6 15.31 15.58 -3.10
C PHE A 6 13.83 15.91 -3.34
N ALA A 7 13.53 16.98 -4.10
CA ALA A 7 12.17 17.30 -4.51
C ALA A 7 11.54 16.19 -5.37
N SER A 8 12.30 15.56 -6.28
CA SER A 8 11.83 14.38 -7.02
C SER A 8 11.47 13.21 -6.10
N LEU A 9 12.25 12.97 -5.03
CA LEU A 9 11.94 11.91 -4.05
C LEU A 9 10.67 12.23 -3.26
N LEU A 10 10.51 13.48 -2.83
CA LEU A 10 9.34 13.94 -2.09
C LEU A 10 8.06 13.88 -2.92
N ALA A 11 8.13 14.11 -4.24
CA ALA A 11 6.97 13.99 -5.12
C ALA A 11 6.34 12.59 -5.10
N HIS A 12 7.15 11.53 -4.90
CA HIS A 12 6.61 10.17 -4.75
C HIS A 12 5.81 10.03 -3.44
N ALA A 13 6.33 10.58 -2.33
CA ALA A 13 5.63 10.55 -1.05
C ALA A 13 4.36 11.40 -1.08
N ASP A 14 4.40 12.58 -1.71
CA ASP A 14 3.24 13.45 -1.87
C ASP A 14 2.13 12.73 -2.65
N ASN A 15 2.44 12.13 -3.80
CA ASN A 15 1.47 11.35 -4.58
C ASN A 15 0.88 10.18 -3.78
N ALA A 16 1.70 9.47 -2.99
CA ALA A 16 1.21 8.40 -2.13
C ALA A 16 0.27 8.95 -1.05
N GLN A 17 0.63 10.07 -0.40
CA GLN A 17 -0.17 10.72 0.62
C GLN A 17 -1.54 11.16 0.09
N GLN A 18 -1.62 11.70 -1.14
CA GLN A 18 -2.89 12.14 -1.72
C GLN A 18 -3.93 11.01 -1.81
N ASN A 19 -3.50 9.76 -1.97
CA ASN A 19 -4.42 8.61 -1.96
C ASN A 19 -5.10 8.38 -0.60
N PHE A 20 -4.52 8.90 0.49
CA PHE A 20 -5.10 8.85 1.83
C PHE A 20 -6.02 10.04 2.13
N SER A 21 -5.86 11.16 1.41
CA SER A 21 -6.43 12.47 1.74
C SER A 21 -7.71 12.84 0.98
N SER A 22 -8.44 11.87 0.40
CA SER A 22 -9.72 12.17 -0.26
C SER A 22 -10.86 12.31 0.75
N ASP A 23 -11.52 13.47 0.74
CA ASP A 23 -12.77 13.71 1.47
C ASP A 23 -14.00 13.15 0.74
N ALA A 24 -13.83 12.63 -0.49
CA ALA A 24 -14.93 12.21 -1.36
C ALA A 24 -15.37 10.75 -1.16
N GLY A 25 -14.71 9.99 -0.28
CA GLY A 25 -15.06 8.59 -0.02
C GLY A 25 -14.02 7.85 0.83
N PRO A 26 -14.31 6.59 1.21
CA PRO A 26 -13.41 5.80 2.04
C PRO A 26 -12.09 5.51 1.32
N THR A 27 -10.99 6.10 1.79
CA THR A 27 -9.65 5.97 1.20
C THR A 27 -8.85 4.77 1.71
N LEU A 28 -9.31 4.10 2.78
CA LEU A 28 -8.55 3.03 3.41
C LEU A 28 -8.17 1.91 2.42
N HIS A 29 -9.02 1.63 1.42
CA HIS A 29 -8.71 0.64 0.38
C HIS A 29 -7.61 1.03 -0.62
N LEU A 30 -7.26 2.32 -0.70
CA LEU A 30 -6.18 2.85 -1.53
C LEU A 30 -4.83 2.88 -0.79
N SER A 31 -4.86 2.64 0.53
CA SER A 31 -3.70 2.74 1.41
C SER A 31 -2.58 1.77 1.05
N LEU A 32 -2.86 0.46 0.92
CA LEU A 32 -1.83 -0.50 0.56
C LEU A 32 -1.30 -0.28 -0.87
N PRO A 33 -2.15 -0.07 -1.90
CA PRO A 33 -1.64 0.29 -3.22
C PRO A 33 -0.71 1.50 -3.20
N ALA A 34 -1.04 2.53 -2.41
CA ALA A 34 -0.19 3.71 -2.26
C ALA A 34 1.15 3.40 -1.57
N LEU A 35 1.15 2.56 -0.52
CA LEU A 35 2.38 2.10 0.14
C LEU A 35 3.24 1.24 -0.78
N GLU A 36 2.65 0.32 -1.53
CA GLU A 36 3.37 -0.53 -2.48
C GLU A 36 4.02 0.29 -3.61
N ASP A 37 3.29 1.25 -4.16
CA ASP A 37 3.79 2.09 -5.24
C ASP A 37 4.91 3.04 -4.75
N LEU A 38 4.78 3.56 -3.52
CA LEU A 38 5.84 4.33 -2.88
C LEU A 38 7.09 3.47 -2.62
N HIS A 39 6.92 2.26 -2.09
CA HIS A 39 8.00 1.31 -1.86
C HIS A 39 8.74 1.01 -3.17
N LYS A 40 8.02 0.64 -4.24
CA LYS A 40 8.61 0.37 -5.58
C LYS A 40 9.37 1.58 -6.12
N ALA A 41 8.81 2.78 -5.98
CA ALA A 41 9.44 4.01 -6.47
C ALA A 41 10.75 4.32 -5.74
N TRP A 42 10.76 4.20 -4.41
CA TRP A 42 11.95 4.48 -3.60
C TRP A 42 13.02 3.40 -3.71
N ASP A 43 12.64 2.13 -3.84
CA ASP A 43 13.56 1.02 -4.11
C ASP A 43 14.25 1.20 -5.47
N SER A 44 13.50 1.60 -6.50
CA SER A 44 14.05 1.96 -7.81
C SER A 44 14.97 3.20 -7.75
N CYS A 45 14.69 4.15 -6.85
CA CYS A 45 15.57 5.30 -6.65
C CYS A 45 16.86 4.92 -5.90
N ALA A 46 16.80 3.98 -4.95
CA ALA A 46 17.94 3.57 -4.13
C ALA A 46 19.09 2.97 -4.98
N ILE A 47 18.76 2.28 -6.08
CA ILE A 47 19.75 1.69 -6.99
C ILE A 47 20.35 2.69 -8.01
N GLN A 48 19.79 3.90 -8.13
CA GLN A 48 20.27 4.89 -9.10
C GLN A 48 21.39 5.74 -8.50
N SER A 49 22.54 5.76 -9.18
CA SER A 49 23.75 6.48 -8.72
C SER A 49 23.52 7.96 -8.41
N LYS A 50 22.60 8.62 -9.12
CA LYS A 50 22.23 10.04 -8.88
C LYS A 50 21.61 10.29 -7.50
N TYR A 51 21.04 9.28 -6.87
CA TYR A 51 20.44 9.37 -5.52
C TYR A 51 21.34 8.78 -4.42
N SER A 52 22.57 8.39 -4.73
CA SER A 52 23.53 7.82 -3.76
C SER A 52 23.68 8.63 -2.47
N VAL A 53 23.64 9.95 -2.56
CA VAL A 53 23.70 10.87 -1.41
C VAL A 53 22.53 10.72 -0.43
N PHE A 54 21.40 10.16 -0.88
CA PHE A 54 20.20 9.91 -0.09
C PHE A 54 20.03 8.44 0.31
N SER A 55 20.96 7.55 -0.06
CA SER A 55 20.84 6.09 0.12
C SER A 55 20.47 5.68 1.54
N THR A 56 21.11 6.26 2.56
CA THR A 56 20.78 5.99 3.96
C THR A 56 19.33 6.35 4.31
N GLY A 57 18.85 7.51 3.85
CA GLY A 57 17.48 7.95 4.08
C GLY A 57 16.46 7.13 3.31
N LEU A 58 16.76 6.80 2.05
CA LEU A 58 15.92 5.95 1.21
C LEU A 58 15.76 4.55 1.79
N ASN A 59 16.86 3.91 2.21
CA ASN A 59 16.81 2.57 2.81
C ASN A 59 15.96 2.55 4.07
N LYS A 60 16.12 3.54 4.96
CA LYS A 60 15.27 3.68 6.15
C LYS A 60 13.81 3.95 5.82
N GLY A 61 13.55 4.74 4.78
CA GLY A 61 12.20 5.02 4.31
C GLY A 61 11.51 3.77 3.77
N VAL A 62 12.21 2.99 2.96
CA VAL A 62 11.73 1.70 2.41
C VAL A 62 11.43 0.72 3.55
N GLU A 63 12.35 0.55 4.51
CA GLU A 63 12.14 -0.29 5.70
C GLU A 63 10.89 0.13 6.49
N LYS A 64 10.69 1.44 6.69
CA LYS A 64 9.52 1.95 7.40
C LYS A 64 8.21 1.70 6.65
N ILE A 65 8.22 1.77 5.32
CA ILE A 65 7.04 1.44 4.50
C ILE A 65 6.68 -0.04 4.64
N SER A 66 7.68 -0.92 4.65
CA SER A 66 7.45 -2.37 4.87
C SER A 66 6.84 -2.64 6.24
N GLU A 67 7.33 -1.98 7.30
CA GLU A 67 6.74 -2.08 8.63
C GLU A 67 5.27 -1.65 8.63
N TYR A 68 4.93 -0.54 7.98
CA TYR A 68 3.53 -0.08 7.88
C TYR A 68 2.67 -0.99 7.01
N TYR A 69 3.22 -1.58 5.95
CA TYR A 69 2.53 -2.58 5.13
C TYR A 69 2.15 -3.80 5.99
N GLU A 70 3.09 -4.35 6.75
CA GLU A 70 2.87 -5.49 7.64
C GLU A 70 1.83 -5.18 8.73
N GLN A 71 1.97 -4.05 9.41
CA GLN A 71 1.00 -3.61 10.45
C GLN A 71 -0.40 -3.36 9.89
N THR A 72 -0.49 -2.81 8.67
CA THR A 72 -1.78 -2.56 8.02
C THR A 72 -2.42 -3.86 7.56
N ALA A 73 -1.63 -4.82 7.07
CA ALA A 73 -2.12 -6.15 6.67
C ALA A 73 -2.66 -6.96 7.87
N ASP A 74 -2.07 -6.80 9.06
CA ASP A 74 -2.51 -7.46 10.30
C ASP A 74 -3.73 -6.79 10.96
N SER A 75 -4.20 -5.66 10.42
CA SER A 75 -5.35 -4.93 10.98
C SER A 75 -6.69 -5.52 10.56
N ASP A 76 -7.54 -5.87 11.53
CA ASP A 76 -8.93 -6.30 11.31
C ASP A 76 -9.74 -5.26 10.52
N ALA A 77 -9.50 -3.96 10.77
CA ALA A 77 -10.16 -2.87 10.04
C ALA A 77 -9.81 -2.88 8.55
N TYR A 78 -8.56 -3.19 8.22
CA TYR A 78 -8.11 -3.32 6.84
C TYR A 78 -8.67 -4.59 6.20
N THR A 79 -8.66 -5.72 6.92
CA THR A 79 -9.28 -6.97 6.48
C THR A 79 -10.77 -6.77 6.14
N MET A 80 -11.50 -6.03 6.97
CA MET A 80 -12.91 -5.71 6.73
C MET A 80 -13.11 -4.76 5.54
N VAL A 81 -12.25 -3.76 5.35
CA VAL A 81 -12.33 -2.87 4.19
C VAL A 81 -11.98 -3.61 2.90
N MET A 82 -10.98 -4.49 2.91
CA MET A 82 -10.67 -5.36 1.78
C MET A 82 -11.81 -6.31 1.47
N HIS A 83 -12.40 -6.96 2.48
CA HIS A 83 -13.58 -7.82 2.30
C HIS A 83 -14.76 -7.04 1.68
N ASN A 84 -15.13 -5.88 2.24
CA ASN A 84 -16.17 -5.03 1.67
C ASN A 84 -15.83 -4.57 0.25
N PHE A 85 -14.57 -4.25 -0.02
CA PHE A 85 -14.13 -3.85 -1.35
C PHE A 85 -14.21 -4.99 -2.37
N ILE A 86 -13.84 -6.22 -1.99
CA ILE A 86 -13.94 -7.43 -2.81
C ILE A 86 -15.41 -7.81 -3.05
N SER A 87 -16.26 -7.69 -2.02
CA SER A 87 -17.66 -8.15 -2.05
C SER A 87 -18.63 -7.15 -2.69
N VAL A 88 -18.45 -5.85 -2.46
CA VAL A 88 -19.50 -4.84 -2.73
C VAL A 88 -19.23 -4.00 -3.98
N LEU A 89 -17.97 -3.68 -4.30
CA LEU A 89 -17.71 -2.51 -5.16
C LEU A 89 -17.37 -2.80 -6.63
N ASP A 90 -16.83 -3.97 -7.00
CA ASP A 90 -16.73 -4.42 -8.42
C ASP A 90 -16.12 -5.83 -8.53
N PRO A 91 -16.91 -6.89 -8.81
CA PRO A 91 -16.40 -8.26 -9.02
C PRO A 91 -15.48 -8.39 -10.25
N SER A 92 -15.59 -7.49 -11.21
CA SER A 92 -14.96 -7.61 -12.54
C SER A 92 -13.65 -6.82 -12.67
N SER A 93 -13.51 -5.69 -11.97
CA SER A 93 -12.27 -4.88 -12.01
C SER A 93 -11.16 -5.38 -11.07
N LYS A 94 -11.49 -6.23 -10.08
CA LYS A 94 -10.63 -6.49 -8.90
C LYS A 94 -9.94 -7.83 -8.83
N ASP A 95 -10.11 -8.69 -9.82
CA ASP A 95 -9.33 -9.92 -9.88
C ASP A 95 -7.86 -9.61 -10.23
N ARG A 96 -7.57 -8.45 -10.82
CA ARG A 96 -6.23 -8.12 -11.36
C ARG A 96 -5.19 -7.74 -10.30
N HIS A 97 -5.56 -6.93 -9.31
CA HIS A 97 -4.63 -6.52 -8.24
C HIS A 97 -4.42 -7.69 -7.27
N PHE A 98 -5.50 -8.39 -6.91
CA PHE A 98 -5.42 -9.62 -6.12
C PHE A 98 -4.61 -10.69 -6.85
N LYS A 99 -4.96 -11.13 -8.07
CA LYS A 99 -4.15 -12.14 -8.79
C LYS A 99 -2.69 -11.75 -9.00
N LYS A 100 -2.38 -10.45 -9.05
CA LYS A 100 -1.02 -9.96 -9.31
C LYS A 100 -0.16 -9.89 -8.05
N TYR A 101 -0.75 -9.55 -6.90
CA TYR A 101 0.02 -9.27 -5.67
C TYR A 101 -0.33 -10.22 -4.52
N TRP A 102 -1.51 -10.82 -4.49
CA TRP A 102 -2.01 -11.68 -3.41
C TRP A 102 -2.33 -13.09 -3.95
N GLY A 103 -1.70 -14.11 -3.37
CA GLY A 103 -1.99 -15.51 -3.75
C GLY A 103 -3.46 -15.88 -3.54
N SER A 104 -3.95 -16.90 -4.27
CA SER A 104 -5.31 -17.45 -4.08
C SER A 104 -5.59 -17.83 -2.62
N ASP A 105 -4.55 -18.26 -1.93
CA ASP A 105 -4.61 -18.75 -0.55
C ASP A 105 -4.84 -17.59 0.43
N LEU A 106 -4.17 -16.45 0.21
CA LEU A 106 -4.32 -15.24 1.01
C LEU A 106 -5.74 -14.68 0.88
N ARG A 107 -6.32 -14.72 -0.32
CA ARG A 107 -7.72 -14.32 -0.54
C ARG A 107 -8.69 -15.20 0.25
N ALA A 108 -8.49 -16.51 0.24
CA ALA A 108 -9.34 -17.45 0.97
C ALA A 108 -9.23 -17.25 2.49
N GLU A 109 -8.01 -16.99 2.98
CA GLU A 109 -7.75 -16.70 4.39
C GLU A 109 -8.39 -15.37 4.83
N THR A 110 -8.23 -14.30 4.06
CA THR A 110 -8.88 -13.00 4.32
C THR A 110 -10.40 -13.13 4.33
N LEU A 111 -10.99 -13.93 3.42
CA LEU A 111 -12.43 -14.17 3.40
C LEU A 111 -12.90 -14.88 4.68
N LYS A 112 -12.19 -15.93 5.08
CA LYS A 112 -12.48 -16.72 6.28
C LYS A 112 -12.32 -15.90 7.57
N HIS A 113 -11.30 -15.04 7.64
CA HIS A 113 -11.09 -14.14 8.79
C HIS A 113 -12.18 -13.08 8.88
N ALA A 114 -12.58 -12.48 7.75
CA ALA A 114 -13.68 -11.52 7.71
C ALA A 114 -15.02 -12.14 8.11
N GLU A 115 -15.34 -13.34 7.63
CA GLU A 115 -16.55 -14.09 8.04
C GLU A 115 -16.56 -14.36 9.55
N LYS A 116 -15.39 -14.67 10.13
CA LYS A 116 -15.24 -14.88 11.57
C LYS A 116 -15.45 -13.57 12.36
N ILE A 117 -14.94 -12.44 11.89
CA ILE A 117 -15.17 -11.13 12.54
C ILE A 117 -16.66 -10.79 12.53
N VAL A 118 -17.34 -10.91 11.39
CA VAL A 118 -18.77 -10.60 11.26
C VAL A 118 -19.65 -11.55 12.08
N SER A 119 -19.27 -12.83 12.21
CA SER A 119 -20.02 -13.81 13.01
C SER A 119 -19.87 -13.63 14.52
N ASN A 120 -18.91 -12.81 14.98
CA ASN A 120 -18.65 -12.53 16.40
C ASN A 120 -19.19 -11.17 16.86
N VAL A 121 -19.88 -10.44 15.97
CA VAL A 121 -20.61 -9.18 16.25
C VAL A 121 -22.10 -9.49 16.32
#